data_AF-A0A952I7Z2-F1
#
_entry.id   AF-A0A952I7Z2-F1
#
_cell.length_a   1.000
_cell.length_b   1.000
_cell.length_c   1.000
_cell.angle_alpha   90.00
_cell.angle_beta   90.00
_cell.angle_gamma   90.00
#
_symmetry.space_group_name_H-M   'P 1'
#
loop_
_entity.id
_entity.type
_entity.pdbx_description
1 polymer ?
#
loop_
_entity_poly.entity_id
_entity_poly.type
_entity_poly.pdbx_seq_one_letter_code
_entity_poly.pdbx_strand_id
1 'polypeptide(L)'
;MQVEYIPFLKSKENEVHAIAELDVNILSKIVPFFDLPQKQNGGYTPDTLAGTIDRLAKKFTTHLSGVSEFYFDIYDLDDSLEIGGSHLYRYLFDQFSGLPLIPVVSIDRSDNHLGSVVDAIENKVISSKVIAFRVTIEDFESYDVVSDDIEDLLGPVFSCFEYIDLIFDCRVCTGIDAGKVSKQVDSFAKGFLSKYSVRRVVLTGSSIPASVAEVLPSNSEEYVKRNEVEIFNAAVSLGTTDYIFGDYATISPDYSDANIPGDQM
;
A
#
# COMPACT_ATOMS: atom_id res chain seq x y z
N MET A 1 17.93 -9.42 -8.75
CA MET A 1 18.29 -9.17 -7.34
C MET A 1 17.05 -9.43 -6.49
N GLN A 2 17.21 -9.85 -5.25
CA GLN A 2 16.09 -10.14 -4.35
C GLN A 2 15.62 -8.83 -3.70
N VAL A 3 14.29 -8.64 -3.62
CA VAL A 3 13.70 -7.51 -2.90
C VAL A 3 13.85 -7.79 -1.40
N GLU A 4 14.39 -6.82 -0.66
CA GLU A 4 14.68 -6.92 0.76
C GLU A 4 13.74 -6.05 1.61
N TYR A 5 13.12 -5.03 1.02
CA TYR A 5 12.34 -4.04 1.75
C TYR A 5 11.28 -3.34 0.89
N ILE A 6 10.13 -3.01 1.48
CA ILE A 6 9.02 -2.30 0.82
C ILE A 6 8.65 -1.07 1.66
N PRO A 7 9.12 0.14 1.29
CA PRO A 7 8.68 1.36 1.97
C PRO A 7 7.24 1.71 1.57
N PHE A 8 6.37 1.87 2.56
CA PHE A 8 5.01 2.38 2.40
C PHE A 8 5.04 3.91 2.53
N LEU A 9 4.81 4.58 1.40
CA LEU A 9 4.96 6.01 1.25
C LEU A 9 3.61 6.62 0.92
N LYS A 10 3.26 7.73 1.57
CA LYS A 10 2.20 8.58 1.04
C LYS A 10 2.71 9.23 -0.24
N SER A 11 1.89 9.30 -1.29
CA SER A 11 2.30 9.79 -2.61
C SER A 11 2.54 11.31 -2.64
N LYS A 12 3.52 11.78 -1.86
CA LYS A 12 3.94 13.18 -1.75
C LYS A 12 5.20 13.41 -2.55
N GLU A 13 5.41 14.66 -2.93
CA GLU A 13 6.57 15.05 -3.72
C GLU A 13 7.91 14.68 -3.06
N ASN A 14 8.06 14.95 -1.78
CA ASN A 14 9.32 14.67 -1.08
C ASN A 14 9.62 13.17 -0.99
N GLU A 15 8.60 12.31 -0.90
CA GLU A 15 8.77 10.84 -0.90
C GLU A 15 9.22 10.34 -2.27
N VAL A 16 8.64 10.87 -3.35
CA VAL A 16 9.06 10.55 -4.72
C VAL A 16 10.51 10.96 -4.96
N HIS A 17 10.90 12.17 -4.52
CA HIS A 17 12.30 12.62 -4.62
C HIS A 17 13.24 11.78 -3.75
N ALA A 18 12.83 11.40 -2.54
CA ALA A 18 13.64 10.57 -1.66
C ALA A 18 13.97 9.22 -2.31
N ILE A 19 13.00 8.59 -2.99
CA ILE A 19 13.25 7.36 -3.76
C ILE A 19 14.17 7.61 -4.96
N ALA A 20 13.98 8.72 -5.68
CA ALA A 20 14.78 9.07 -6.85
C ALA A 20 16.27 9.32 -6.55
N GLU A 21 16.58 9.76 -5.33
CA GLU A 21 17.95 10.02 -4.85
C GLU A 21 18.65 8.78 -4.28
N LEU A 22 17.97 7.63 -4.18
CA LEU A 22 18.60 6.39 -3.72
C LEU A 22 19.64 5.88 -4.73
N ASP A 23 20.75 5.37 -4.21
CA ASP A 23 21.74 4.68 -5.03
C ASP A 23 21.11 3.46 -5.73
N VAL A 24 21.54 3.18 -6.96
CA VAL A 24 21.01 2.08 -7.79
C VAL A 24 21.06 0.72 -7.09
N ASN A 25 22.07 0.48 -6.23
CA ASN A 25 22.18 -0.76 -5.49
C ASN A 25 21.08 -0.89 -4.42
N ILE A 26 20.67 0.22 -3.81
CA ILE A 26 19.55 0.24 -2.85
C ILE A 26 18.23 0.15 -3.62
N LEU A 27 18.07 0.92 -4.69
CA LEU A 27 16.86 0.96 -5.49
C LEU A 27 16.48 -0.42 -6.04
N SER A 28 17.48 -1.21 -6.45
CA SER A 28 17.27 -2.57 -6.95
C SER A 28 16.87 -3.62 -5.91
N LYS A 29 16.88 -3.24 -4.62
CA LYS A 29 16.49 -4.10 -3.48
C LYS A 29 15.16 -3.69 -2.87
N ILE A 30 14.52 -2.63 -3.37
CA ILE A 30 13.24 -2.16 -2.85
C ILE A 30 12.16 -2.16 -3.92
N VAL A 31 10.91 -2.28 -3.49
CA VAL A 31 9.73 -2.00 -4.31
C VAL A 31 8.88 -1.01 -3.55
N PRO A 32 8.88 0.29 -3.92
CA PRO A 32 8.10 1.28 -3.21
C PRO A 32 6.60 0.99 -3.30
N PHE A 33 5.89 1.17 -2.20
CA PHE A 33 4.44 1.17 -2.15
C PHE A 33 3.96 2.61 -1.96
N PHE A 34 3.20 3.14 -2.91
CA PHE A 34 2.62 4.47 -2.82
C PHE A 34 1.13 4.39 -2.52
N ASP A 35 0.67 5.20 -1.57
CA ASP A 35 -0.73 5.34 -1.20
C ASP A 35 -1.15 6.80 -1.35
N LEU A 36 -2.25 7.07 -2.06
CA LEU A 36 -2.75 8.45 -2.25
C LEU A 36 -3.45 8.91 -0.96
N PRO A 37 -2.87 9.86 -0.18
CA PRO A 37 -3.50 10.29 1.05
C PRO A 37 -4.76 11.11 0.77
N GLN A 38 -5.72 10.97 1.68
CA GLN A 38 -6.89 11.85 1.77
C GLN A 38 -6.46 13.29 2.12
N LYS A 39 -7.19 14.28 1.59
CA LYS A 39 -7.02 15.69 2.00
C LYS A 39 -7.78 16.02 3.29
N GLN A 40 -7.17 16.82 4.16
CA GLN A 40 -7.86 17.40 5.31
C GLN A 40 -8.95 18.40 4.89
N ASN A 41 -9.94 18.63 5.77
CA ASN A 41 -10.93 19.70 5.66
C ASN A 41 -11.76 19.72 4.37
N GLY A 42 -12.48 18.63 4.08
CA GLY A 42 -13.47 18.56 3.00
C GLY A 42 -13.13 17.61 1.85
N GLY A 43 -12.00 16.91 1.93
CA GLY A 43 -11.61 15.89 0.96
C GLY A 43 -11.24 16.46 -0.41
N TYR A 44 -11.29 15.60 -1.42
CA TYR A 44 -11.06 16.00 -2.80
C TYR A 44 -12.38 16.36 -3.50
N THR A 45 -12.32 17.37 -4.38
CA THR A 45 -13.26 17.48 -5.49
C THR A 45 -12.72 16.69 -6.70
N PRO A 46 -13.57 16.23 -7.63
CA PRO A 46 -13.12 15.52 -8.83
C PRO A 46 -12.00 16.25 -9.59
N ASP A 47 -12.15 17.56 -9.81
CA ASP A 47 -11.14 18.38 -10.52
C ASP A 47 -9.82 18.49 -9.77
N THR A 48 -9.87 18.64 -8.44
CA THR A 48 -8.64 18.76 -7.63
C THR A 48 -7.93 17.42 -7.47
N LEU A 49 -8.68 16.32 -7.45
CA LEU A 49 -8.14 14.96 -7.46
C LEU A 49 -7.46 14.65 -8.79
N ALA A 50 -8.13 14.92 -9.90
CA ALA A 50 -7.59 14.77 -11.26
C ALA A 50 -6.27 15.53 -11.39
N GLY A 51 -6.26 16.82 -11.04
CA GLY A 51 -5.05 17.64 -11.08
C GLY A 51 -3.93 17.14 -10.14
N THR A 52 -4.26 16.47 -9.02
CA THR A 52 -3.27 15.82 -8.17
C THR A 52 -2.67 14.58 -8.84
N ILE A 53 -3.51 13.69 -9.38
CA ILE A 53 -3.08 12.48 -10.07
C ILE A 53 -2.22 12.82 -11.29
N ASP A 54 -2.63 13.80 -12.11
CA ASP A 54 -1.88 14.23 -13.30
C ASP A 54 -0.48 14.74 -12.93
N ARG A 55 -0.35 15.49 -11.84
CA ARG A 55 0.95 15.96 -11.34
C ARG A 55 1.80 14.81 -10.82
N LEU A 56 1.20 13.86 -10.11
CA LEU A 56 1.91 12.69 -9.60
C LEU A 56 2.42 11.82 -10.75
N ALA A 57 1.59 11.51 -11.74
CA ALA A 57 2.00 10.73 -12.91
C ALA A 57 3.21 11.34 -13.63
N LYS A 58 3.22 12.67 -13.83
CA LYS A 58 4.36 13.40 -14.40
C LYS A 58 5.62 13.27 -13.55
N LYS A 59 5.49 13.37 -12.23
CA LYS A 59 6.62 13.24 -11.29
C LYS A 59 7.16 11.82 -11.27
N PHE A 60 6.30 10.81 -11.21
CA PHE A 60 6.71 9.41 -11.26
C PHE A 60 7.47 9.09 -12.56
N THR A 61 6.95 9.57 -13.69
CA THR A 61 7.62 9.44 -14.99
C THR A 61 9.01 10.09 -14.99
N THR A 62 9.14 11.26 -14.37
CA THR A 62 10.40 12.04 -14.39
C THR A 62 11.43 11.49 -13.40
N HIS A 63 10.99 11.12 -12.19
CA HIS A 63 11.88 10.87 -11.05
C HIS A 63 12.05 9.39 -10.73
N LEU A 64 11.10 8.52 -11.10
CA LEU A 64 11.14 7.09 -10.78
C LEU A 64 11.52 6.21 -11.98
N SER A 65 12.22 6.76 -12.98
CA SER A 65 12.64 6.01 -14.17
C SER A 65 13.60 4.83 -13.88
N GLY A 66 14.29 4.85 -12.73
CA GLY A 66 15.13 3.75 -12.25
C GLY A 66 14.39 2.69 -11.43
N VAL A 67 13.11 2.92 -11.08
CA VAL A 67 12.29 1.97 -10.32
C VAL A 67 11.73 0.92 -11.26
N SER A 68 12.02 -0.36 -11.00
CA SER A 68 11.59 -1.47 -11.86
C SER A 68 10.11 -1.80 -11.75
N GLU A 69 9.52 -1.59 -10.58
CA GLU A 69 8.10 -1.75 -10.28
C GLU A 69 7.76 -1.02 -8.98
N PHE A 70 6.50 -0.61 -8.83
CA PHE A 70 5.98 -0.01 -7.60
C PHE A 70 4.49 -0.31 -7.44
N TYR A 71 4.01 -0.35 -6.20
CA TYR A 71 2.57 -0.46 -5.93
C TYR A 71 1.94 0.93 -5.89
N PHE A 72 0.68 1.05 -6.32
CA PHE A 72 -0.10 2.27 -6.13
C PHE A 72 -1.52 1.94 -5.64
N ASP A 73 -1.82 2.36 -4.42
CA ASP A 73 -3.13 2.24 -3.77
C ASP A 73 -3.81 3.59 -3.53
N ILE A 74 -5.12 3.54 -3.30
CA ILE A 74 -6.00 4.66 -2.95
C ILE A 74 -6.75 4.36 -1.65
N TYR A 75 -6.06 3.74 -0.68
CA TYR A 75 -6.69 3.18 0.53
C TYR A 75 -7.41 4.21 1.37
N ASP A 76 -6.81 5.39 1.59
CA ASP A 76 -7.43 6.40 2.43
C ASP A 76 -8.56 7.18 1.72
N LEU A 77 -8.82 6.91 0.44
CA LEU A 77 -9.85 7.59 -0.34
C LEU A 77 -11.16 6.80 -0.34
N ASP A 78 -12.26 7.52 -0.48
CA ASP A 78 -13.58 6.91 -0.70
C ASP A 78 -13.60 6.20 -2.06
N ASP A 79 -13.85 4.88 -2.04
CA ASP A 79 -13.86 4.01 -3.21
C ASP A 79 -15.05 4.26 -4.16
N SER A 80 -15.98 5.16 -3.78
CA SER A 80 -17.04 5.62 -4.67
C SER A 80 -16.67 6.85 -5.51
N LEU A 81 -15.48 7.42 -5.32
CA LEU A 81 -15.07 8.63 -6.03
C LEU A 81 -14.96 8.40 -7.54
N GLU A 82 -15.46 9.39 -8.29
CA GLU A 82 -15.41 9.40 -9.75
C GLU A 82 -14.74 10.68 -10.28
N ILE A 83 -14.05 10.54 -11.41
CA ILE A 83 -13.51 11.64 -12.20
C ILE A 83 -14.06 11.52 -13.62
N GLY A 84 -14.81 12.52 -14.06
CA GLY A 84 -15.41 12.52 -15.40
C GLY A 84 -16.41 11.38 -15.63
N GLY A 85 -17.07 10.88 -14.59
CA GLY A 85 -18.02 9.76 -14.64
C GLY A 85 -17.38 8.37 -14.75
N SER A 86 -16.06 8.28 -14.52
CA SER A 86 -15.34 7.02 -14.38
C SER A 86 -14.82 6.87 -12.97
N HIS A 87 -14.80 5.64 -12.46
CA HIS A 87 -14.23 5.32 -11.16
C HIS A 87 -12.79 5.85 -11.04
N LEU A 88 -12.43 6.36 -9.86
CA LEU A 88 -11.15 7.00 -9.59
C LEU A 88 -9.95 6.13 -10.02
N TYR A 89 -10.00 4.83 -9.73
CA TYR A 89 -8.87 3.94 -10.00
C TYR A 89 -8.64 3.74 -11.51
N ARG A 90 -9.72 3.78 -12.32
CA ARG A 90 -9.62 3.81 -13.77
C ARG A 90 -8.89 5.05 -14.26
N TYR A 91 -9.25 6.23 -13.75
CA TYR A 91 -8.56 7.48 -14.09
C TYR A 91 -7.08 7.43 -13.70
N LEU A 92 -6.77 6.88 -12.52
CA LEU A 92 -5.39 6.69 -12.06
C LEU A 92 -4.60 5.83 -13.06
N PHE A 93 -5.12 4.68 -13.48
CA PHE A 93 -4.44 3.83 -14.46
C PHE A 93 -4.19 4.53 -15.79
N ASP A 94 -5.16 5.30 -16.30
CA ASP A 94 -4.99 6.04 -17.55
C ASP A 94 -3.85 7.07 -17.45
N GLN A 95 -3.69 7.76 -16.32
CA GLN A 95 -2.59 8.70 -16.11
C GLN A 95 -1.24 8.02 -15.90
N PHE A 96 -1.23 6.83 -15.28
CA PHE A 96 -0.02 6.05 -15.00
C PHE A 96 0.33 5.05 -16.11
N SER A 97 -0.39 5.09 -17.23
CA SER A 97 -0.17 4.20 -18.38
C SER A 97 1.29 4.24 -18.84
N GLY A 98 1.89 3.06 -18.99
CA GLY A 98 3.30 2.88 -19.39
C GLY A 98 4.31 2.91 -18.24
N LEU A 99 3.89 3.21 -17.01
CA LEU A 99 4.73 3.03 -15.81
C LEU A 99 4.62 1.59 -15.28
N PRO A 100 5.63 1.08 -14.56
CA PRO A 100 5.63 -0.28 -14.02
C PRO A 100 4.81 -0.39 -12.72
N LEU A 101 3.56 0.07 -12.78
CA LEU A 101 2.61 0.07 -11.67
C LEU A 101 2.05 -1.34 -11.44
N ILE A 102 2.07 -1.78 -10.18
CA ILE A 102 1.37 -2.97 -9.68
C ILE A 102 0.04 -2.51 -9.07
N PRO A 103 -1.12 -2.93 -9.60
CA PRO A 103 -2.41 -2.60 -9.03
C PRO A 103 -2.60 -3.32 -7.69
N VAL A 104 -3.33 -2.67 -6.78
CA VAL A 104 -3.59 -3.15 -5.42
C VAL A 104 -5.09 -3.37 -5.28
N VAL A 105 -5.49 -4.52 -4.73
CA VAL A 105 -6.86 -4.88 -4.40
C VAL A 105 -6.96 -5.34 -2.95
N SER A 106 -8.17 -5.31 -2.39
CA SER A 106 -8.52 -5.87 -1.07
C SER A 106 -9.93 -6.46 -1.14
N ILE A 107 -10.34 -7.18 -0.09
CA ILE A 107 -11.69 -7.77 0.01
C ILE A 107 -12.77 -6.68 0.03
N ASP A 108 -12.49 -5.55 0.69
CA ASP A 108 -13.42 -4.43 0.86
C ASP A 108 -13.53 -3.49 -0.36
N ARG A 109 -12.86 -3.80 -1.48
CA ARG A 109 -12.96 -2.97 -2.69
C ARG A 109 -14.28 -3.19 -3.42
N SER A 110 -14.83 -2.11 -3.97
CA SER A 110 -16.05 -2.18 -4.77
C SER A 110 -15.85 -2.92 -6.09
N ASP A 111 -16.95 -3.41 -6.66
CA ASP A 111 -16.95 -4.01 -8.00
C ASP A 111 -16.39 -3.04 -9.07
N ASN A 112 -16.60 -1.72 -8.90
CA ASN A 112 -16.06 -0.72 -9.82
C ASN A 112 -14.53 -0.61 -9.72
N HIS A 113 -13.97 -0.74 -8.53
CA HIS A 113 -12.53 -0.80 -8.31
C HIS A 113 -11.93 -2.05 -8.96
N LEU A 114 -12.49 -3.22 -8.67
CA LEU A 114 -12.04 -4.49 -9.23
C LEU A 114 -12.19 -4.51 -10.76
N GLY A 115 -13.30 -4.01 -11.28
CA GLY A 115 -13.55 -3.84 -12.72
C GLY A 115 -12.53 -2.90 -13.37
N SER A 116 -12.14 -1.81 -12.69
CA SER A 116 -11.10 -0.90 -13.18
C SER A 116 -9.75 -1.61 -13.37
N VAL A 117 -9.41 -2.55 -12.49
CA VAL A 117 -8.16 -3.35 -12.57
C VAL A 117 -8.21 -4.31 -13.76
N VAL A 118 -9.31 -5.06 -13.88
CA VAL A 118 -9.52 -6.02 -14.99
C VAL A 118 -9.48 -5.28 -16.34
N ASP A 119 -10.25 -4.21 -16.47
CA ASP A 119 -10.31 -3.39 -17.68
C ASP A 119 -8.94 -2.83 -18.06
N ALA A 120 -8.14 -2.39 -17.08
CA ALA A 120 -6.82 -1.83 -17.33
C ALA A 120 -5.82 -2.88 -17.85
N ILE A 121 -5.90 -4.13 -17.40
CA ILE A 121 -5.07 -5.24 -17.89
C ILE A 121 -5.52 -5.70 -19.27
N GLU A 122 -6.82 -5.96 -19.45
CA GLU A 122 -7.37 -6.45 -20.72
C GLU A 122 -7.12 -5.48 -21.88
N ASN A 123 -7.24 -4.17 -21.60
CA ASN A 123 -6.97 -3.10 -22.56
C ASN A 123 -5.50 -2.66 -22.60
N LYS A 124 -4.60 -3.31 -21.85
CA LYS A 124 -3.15 -3.03 -21.81
C LYS A 124 -2.79 -1.60 -21.43
N VAL A 125 -3.63 -0.95 -20.62
CA VAL A 125 -3.32 0.34 -19.99
C VAL A 125 -2.21 0.17 -18.97
N ILE A 126 -2.27 -0.91 -18.20
CA ILE A 126 -1.17 -1.40 -17.38
C ILE A 126 -0.62 -2.70 -17.95
N SER A 127 0.67 -2.96 -17.73
CA SER A 127 1.38 -4.13 -18.28
C SER A 127 1.94 -5.06 -17.20
N SER A 128 1.58 -4.82 -15.93
CA SER A 128 2.01 -5.66 -14.82
C SER A 128 1.45 -7.07 -14.97
N LYS A 129 2.32 -8.05 -14.72
CA LYS A 129 1.94 -9.47 -14.59
C LYS A 129 1.54 -9.84 -13.16
N VAL A 130 1.61 -8.87 -12.25
CA VAL A 130 1.44 -9.06 -10.82
C VAL A 130 0.33 -8.15 -10.33
N ILE A 131 -0.46 -8.68 -9.40
CA ILE A 131 -1.42 -7.93 -8.60
C ILE A 131 -1.01 -8.01 -7.13
N ALA A 132 -1.20 -6.92 -6.40
CA ALA A 132 -1.03 -6.92 -4.95
C ALA A 132 -2.39 -7.12 -4.26
N PHE A 133 -2.43 -8.04 -3.31
CA PHE A 133 -3.58 -8.25 -2.44
C PHE A 133 -3.25 -7.75 -1.04
N ARG A 134 -3.83 -6.62 -0.65
CA ARG A 134 -3.65 -5.99 0.66
C ARG A 134 -4.77 -6.43 1.61
N VAL A 135 -4.38 -6.89 2.79
CA VAL A 135 -5.27 -7.28 3.88
C VAL A 135 -4.88 -6.52 5.15
N THR A 136 -5.87 -6.06 5.91
CA THR A 136 -5.68 -5.43 7.22
C THR A 136 -5.92 -6.43 8.34
N ILE A 137 -5.66 -6.02 9.59
CA ILE A 137 -5.78 -6.91 10.75
C ILE A 137 -7.16 -7.56 10.82
N GLU A 138 -8.20 -6.80 10.51
CA GLU A 138 -9.58 -7.27 10.46
C GLU A 138 -9.75 -8.43 9.47
N ASP A 139 -9.18 -8.29 8.27
CA ASP A 139 -9.22 -9.32 7.22
C ASP A 139 -8.45 -10.58 7.61
N PHE A 140 -7.25 -10.41 8.18
CA PHE A 140 -6.35 -11.52 8.46
C PHE A 140 -6.47 -12.10 9.87
N GLU A 141 -7.49 -11.72 10.64
CA GLU A 141 -7.77 -12.35 11.93
C GLU A 141 -8.07 -13.85 11.78
N SER A 142 -8.73 -14.25 10.68
CA SER A 142 -9.06 -15.64 10.37
C SER A 142 -9.27 -15.86 8.87
N TYR A 143 -8.31 -16.52 8.22
CA TYR A 143 -8.42 -16.87 6.79
C TYR A 143 -9.69 -17.65 6.46
N ASP A 144 -10.06 -18.62 7.29
CA ASP A 144 -11.25 -19.46 7.06
C ASP A 144 -12.55 -18.64 6.98
N VAL A 145 -12.59 -17.46 7.61
CA VAL A 145 -13.79 -16.59 7.61
C VAL A 145 -13.92 -15.84 6.30
N VAL A 146 -12.80 -15.40 5.71
CA VAL A 146 -12.79 -14.58 4.49
C VAL A 146 -12.44 -15.37 3.24
N SER A 147 -12.09 -16.66 3.35
CA SER A 147 -11.57 -17.44 2.23
C SER A 147 -12.57 -17.63 1.09
N ASP A 148 -13.86 -17.73 1.41
CA ASP A 148 -14.93 -17.82 0.41
C ASP A 148 -15.11 -16.48 -0.32
N ASP A 149 -15.10 -15.36 0.42
CA ASP A 149 -15.18 -14.01 -0.17
C ASP A 149 -13.98 -13.71 -1.07
N ILE A 150 -12.77 -14.12 -0.68
CA ILE A 150 -11.56 -14.00 -1.52
C ILE A 150 -11.75 -14.82 -2.82
N GLU A 151 -12.28 -16.03 -2.73
CA GLU A 151 -12.47 -16.90 -3.89
C GLU A 151 -13.52 -16.33 -4.85
N ASP A 152 -14.65 -15.86 -4.33
CA ASP A 152 -15.77 -15.35 -5.11
C ASP A 152 -15.48 -13.97 -5.71
N LEU A 153 -14.93 -13.04 -4.93
CA LEU A 153 -14.72 -11.64 -5.35
C LEU A 153 -13.39 -11.45 -6.09
N LEU A 154 -12.30 -11.98 -5.52
CA LEU A 154 -10.95 -11.73 -6.02
C LEU A 154 -10.43 -12.83 -6.94
N GLY A 155 -10.98 -14.04 -6.88
CA GLY A 155 -10.61 -15.15 -7.76
C GLY A 155 -10.65 -14.79 -9.25
N PRO A 156 -11.73 -14.17 -9.78
CA PRO A 156 -11.79 -13.70 -11.16
C PRO A 156 -10.68 -12.69 -11.48
N VAL A 157 -10.42 -11.73 -10.59
CA VAL A 157 -9.39 -10.70 -10.79
C VAL A 157 -7.99 -11.31 -10.78
N PHE A 158 -7.70 -12.19 -9.81
CA PHE A 158 -6.41 -12.89 -9.71
C PHE A 158 -6.10 -13.71 -10.96
N SER A 159 -7.12 -14.29 -11.61
CA SER A 159 -6.94 -15.07 -12.84
C SER A 159 -6.42 -14.26 -14.04
N CYS A 160 -6.53 -12.93 -13.99
CA CYS A 160 -5.98 -12.02 -15.00
C CYS A 160 -4.46 -11.81 -14.88
N PHE A 161 -3.84 -12.28 -13.78
CA PHE A 161 -2.42 -12.05 -13.46
C PHE A 161 -1.65 -13.37 -13.34
N GLU A 162 -0.33 -13.33 -13.53
CA GLU A 162 0.54 -14.50 -13.38
C GLU A 162 0.93 -14.76 -11.92
N TYR A 163 0.99 -13.70 -11.11
CA TYR A 163 1.47 -13.75 -9.73
C TYR A 163 0.70 -12.81 -8.81
N ILE A 164 0.66 -13.16 -7.53
CA ILE A 164 0.11 -12.32 -6.46
C ILE A 164 1.23 -11.91 -5.50
N ASP A 165 1.28 -10.64 -5.11
CA ASP A 165 2.03 -10.19 -3.94
C ASP A 165 1.03 -10.02 -2.78
N LEU A 166 1.14 -10.84 -1.73
CA LEU A 166 0.28 -10.77 -0.55
C LEU A 166 0.85 -9.76 0.45
N ILE A 167 0.06 -8.78 0.87
CA ILE A 167 0.48 -7.70 1.76
C ILE A 167 -0.37 -7.73 3.03
N PHE A 168 0.27 -8.05 4.14
CA PHE A 168 -0.28 -7.87 5.48
C PHE A 168 0.06 -6.48 5.97
N ASP A 169 -0.97 -5.64 6.13
CA ASP A 169 -0.82 -4.27 6.59
C ASP A 169 -1.46 -4.09 7.97
N CYS A 170 -0.60 -4.04 8.99
CA CYS A 170 -1.02 -3.80 10.36
C CYS A 170 -1.41 -2.34 10.63
N ARG A 171 -1.31 -1.45 9.63
CA ARG A 171 -1.54 0.00 9.77
C ARG A 171 -0.82 0.52 11.01
N VAL A 172 -1.54 0.98 12.04
CA VAL A 172 -0.98 1.50 13.29
C VAL A 172 -0.80 0.36 14.31
N CYS A 173 0.44 0.09 14.69
CA CYS A 173 0.82 -1.03 15.57
C CYS A 173 0.80 -0.69 17.07
N THR A 174 0.46 0.53 17.47
CA THR A 174 0.47 0.93 18.88
C THR A 174 -0.59 0.17 19.68
N GLY A 175 -0.17 -0.48 20.78
CA GLY A 175 -1.08 -1.26 21.65
C GLY A 175 -1.45 -2.64 21.12
N ILE A 176 -0.90 -3.07 19.98
CA ILE A 176 -1.16 -4.37 19.38
C ILE A 176 -0.31 -5.46 20.04
N ASP A 177 -0.90 -6.64 20.28
CA ASP A 177 -0.16 -7.83 20.73
C ASP A 177 0.59 -8.47 19.57
N ALA A 178 1.91 -8.29 19.54
CA ALA A 178 2.78 -8.80 18.48
C ALA A 178 2.75 -10.34 18.36
N GLY A 179 2.59 -11.06 19.48
CA GLY A 179 2.53 -12.51 19.51
C GLY A 179 1.19 -13.07 19.01
N LYS A 180 0.09 -12.33 19.23
CA LYS A 180 -1.21 -12.66 18.63
C LYS A 180 -1.19 -12.41 17.12
N VAL A 181 -0.81 -11.19 16.71
CA VAL A 181 -0.88 -10.76 15.31
C VAL A 181 0.07 -11.57 14.42
N SER A 182 1.29 -11.86 14.87
CA SER A 182 2.21 -12.73 14.10
C SER A 182 1.64 -14.12 13.81
N LYS A 183 0.87 -14.71 14.73
CA LYS A 183 0.20 -16.01 14.52
C LYS A 183 -0.99 -15.89 13.56
N GLN A 184 -1.72 -14.78 13.60
CA GLN A 184 -2.81 -14.49 12.66
C GLN A 184 -2.25 -14.37 11.23
N VAL A 185 -1.20 -13.56 11.04
CA VAL A 185 -0.47 -13.42 9.78
C VAL A 185 0.03 -14.78 9.27
N ASP A 186 0.69 -15.57 10.11
CA ASP A 186 1.23 -16.88 9.73
C ASP A 186 0.15 -17.89 9.36
N SER A 187 -0.96 -17.92 10.11
CA SER A 187 -2.11 -18.77 9.80
C SER A 187 -2.74 -18.37 8.46
N PHE A 188 -2.92 -17.07 8.24
CA PHE A 188 -3.49 -16.56 7.00
C PHE A 188 -2.60 -16.83 5.80
N ALA A 189 -1.29 -16.54 5.92
CA ALA A 189 -0.32 -16.79 4.88
C ALA A 189 -0.35 -18.26 4.45
N LYS A 190 -0.34 -19.22 5.39
CA LYS A 190 -0.43 -20.65 5.06
C LYS A 190 -1.69 -21.01 4.29
N GLY A 191 -2.85 -20.51 4.74
CA GLY A 191 -4.13 -20.75 4.06
C GLY A 191 -4.09 -20.24 2.63
N PHE A 192 -3.71 -18.97 2.46
CA PHE A 192 -3.65 -18.32 1.15
C PHE A 192 -2.61 -18.96 0.22
N LEU A 193 -1.39 -19.22 0.70
CA LEU A 193 -0.30 -19.83 -0.06
C LEU A 193 -0.62 -21.27 -0.50
N SER A 194 -1.54 -21.96 0.17
CA SER A 194 -1.98 -23.30 -0.24
C SER A 194 -2.87 -23.29 -1.48
N LYS A 195 -3.51 -22.14 -1.78
CA LYS A 195 -4.45 -21.99 -2.91
C LYS A 195 -3.88 -21.18 -4.07
N TYR A 196 -3.02 -20.19 -3.80
CA TYR A 196 -2.60 -19.20 -4.79
C TYR A 196 -1.09 -19.19 -5.07
N SER A 197 -0.72 -18.83 -6.31
CA SER A 197 0.67 -18.62 -6.72
C SER A 197 1.15 -17.24 -6.26
N VAL A 198 1.80 -17.20 -5.10
CA VAL A 198 2.29 -15.97 -4.48
C VAL A 198 3.77 -15.77 -4.78
N ARG A 199 4.10 -14.60 -5.32
CA ARG A 199 5.48 -14.17 -5.61
C ARG A 199 6.15 -13.59 -4.37
N ARG A 200 5.43 -12.84 -3.53
CA ARG A 200 5.94 -12.24 -2.29
C ARG A 200 4.90 -12.23 -1.18
N VAL A 201 5.38 -12.32 0.04
CA VAL A 201 4.59 -12.04 1.24
C VAL A 201 5.23 -10.87 1.97
N VAL A 202 4.48 -9.79 2.15
CA VAL A 202 4.94 -8.54 2.75
C VAL A 202 4.22 -8.36 4.08
N LEU A 203 4.95 -7.93 5.10
CA LEU A 203 4.39 -7.59 6.39
C LEU A 203 4.84 -6.19 6.78
N THR A 204 3.87 -5.29 6.88
CA THR A 204 4.06 -3.86 7.11
C THR A 204 3.22 -3.35 8.27
N GLY A 205 3.59 -2.18 8.78
CA GLY A 205 2.88 -1.46 9.83
C GLY A 205 3.72 -0.28 10.31
N SER A 206 3.22 0.43 11.31
CA SER A 206 3.91 1.58 11.87
C SER A 206 3.51 1.82 13.32
N SER A 207 4.49 2.10 14.18
CA SER A 207 4.24 2.68 15.49
C SER A 207 4.33 4.21 15.51
N ILE A 208 4.43 4.86 14.34
CA ILE A 208 4.43 6.32 14.25
C ILE A 208 3.00 6.84 14.47
N PRO A 209 2.78 7.72 15.46
CA PRO A 209 1.47 8.30 15.72
C PRO A 209 1.04 9.26 14.60
N ALA A 210 -0.27 9.48 14.45
CA ALA A 210 -0.80 10.46 13.50
C ALA A 210 -0.36 11.88 13.87
N SER A 211 -0.20 12.17 15.17
CA SER A 211 0.33 13.43 15.67
C SER A 211 1.38 13.20 16.75
N VAL A 212 2.53 13.88 16.65
CA VAL A 212 3.57 13.85 17.70
C VAL A 212 3.00 14.33 19.04
N ALA A 213 2.04 15.26 19.02
CA ALA A 213 1.41 15.76 20.25
C ALA A 213 0.56 14.70 20.99
N GLU A 214 0.18 13.60 20.34
CA GLU A 214 -0.54 12.49 20.97
C GLU A 214 0.37 11.65 21.87
N VAL A 215 1.67 11.65 21.56
CA VAL A 215 2.66 10.83 22.26
C VAL A 215 3.57 11.69 23.12
N LEU A 216 3.73 12.97 22.78
CA LEU A 216 4.69 13.83 23.44
C LEU A 216 4.11 15.20 23.82
N PRO A 217 4.23 15.61 25.09
CA PRO A 217 4.12 17.02 25.47
C PRO A 217 5.21 17.89 24.81
N SER A 218 4.92 19.19 24.66
CA SER A 218 5.91 20.17 24.19
C SER A 218 7.18 20.17 25.05
N ASN A 219 8.35 20.26 24.42
CA ASN A 219 9.67 20.25 25.07
C ASN A 219 9.98 18.99 25.90
N SER A 220 9.48 17.84 25.48
CA SER A 220 9.85 16.54 26.05
C SER A 220 10.49 15.63 24.99
N GLU A 221 10.97 14.47 25.42
CA GLU A 221 11.52 13.41 24.57
C GLU A 221 11.00 12.06 25.08
N GLU A 222 10.66 11.15 24.18
CA GLU A 222 10.21 9.80 24.50
C GLU A 222 10.72 8.80 23.46
N TYR A 223 10.94 7.57 23.90
CA TYR A 223 11.28 6.45 23.02
C TYR A 223 10.01 5.68 22.68
N VAL A 224 9.59 5.77 21.43
CA VAL A 224 8.48 4.96 20.92
C VAL A 224 9.02 3.61 20.45
N LYS A 225 8.47 2.55 21.03
CA LYS A 225 8.78 1.18 20.65
C LYS A 225 8.18 0.88 19.27
N ARG A 226 9.02 0.39 18.35
CA ARG A 226 8.61 -0.06 17.00
C ARG A 226 7.94 -1.43 17.04
N ASN A 227 6.63 -1.46 17.31
CA ASN A 227 5.90 -2.70 17.49
C ASN A 227 5.71 -3.48 16.18
N GLU A 228 5.71 -2.80 15.03
CA GLU A 228 5.73 -3.41 13.70
C GLU A 228 6.96 -4.30 13.48
N VAL A 229 8.12 -3.92 14.04
CA VAL A 229 9.36 -4.72 13.97
C VAL A 229 9.24 -5.97 14.85
N GLU A 230 8.55 -5.87 15.99
CA GLU A 230 8.29 -7.04 16.84
C GLU A 230 7.33 -8.03 16.21
N ILE A 231 6.26 -7.53 15.59
CA ILE A 231 5.31 -8.34 14.82
C ILE A 231 6.05 -9.09 13.70
N PHE A 232 6.89 -8.38 12.93
CA PHE A 232 7.69 -8.96 11.86
C PHE A 232 8.64 -10.06 12.37
N ASN A 233 9.44 -9.76 13.40
CA ASN A 233 10.39 -10.72 13.95
C ASN A 233 9.69 -11.95 14.54
N ALA A 234 8.53 -11.77 15.17
CA ALA A 234 7.73 -12.87 15.70
C ALA A 234 7.18 -13.75 14.56
N ALA A 235 6.70 -13.15 13.46
CA ALA A 235 6.22 -13.89 12.29
C ALA A 235 7.35 -14.67 11.60
N VAL A 236 8.50 -14.04 11.37
CA VAL A 236 9.70 -14.70 10.81
C VAL A 236 10.17 -15.85 11.70
N SER A 237 10.11 -15.70 13.02
CA SER A 237 10.52 -16.74 13.98
C SER A 237 9.63 -17.98 13.95
N LEU A 238 8.41 -17.90 13.41
CA LEU A 238 7.57 -19.09 13.17
C LEU A 238 8.11 -19.95 12.01
N GLY A 239 8.91 -19.37 11.12
CA GLY A 239 9.71 -20.08 10.12
C GLY A 239 8.92 -20.77 9.00
N THR A 240 7.67 -20.37 8.76
CA THR A 240 6.80 -21.06 7.78
C THR A 240 6.66 -20.32 6.46
N THR A 241 6.92 -19.02 6.44
CA THR A 241 6.78 -18.14 5.29
C THR A 241 7.97 -17.18 5.25
N ASP A 242 8.46 -16.88 4.05
CA ASP A 242 9.51 -15.87 3.84
C ASP A 242 8.85 -14.49 3.71
N TYR A 243 9.01 -13.66 4.75
CA TYR A 243 8.39 -12.34 4.82
C TYR A 243 9.37 -11.25 4.39
N ILE A 244 8.90 -10.33 3.55
CA ILE A 244 9.57 -9.07 3.26
C ILE A 244 9.06 -8.01 4.24
N PHE A 245 9.97 -7.32 4.89
CA PHE A 245 9.63 -6.24 5.81
C PHE A 245 9.17 -5.00 5.03
N GLY A 246 8.13 -4.35 5.53
CA GLY A 246 7.76 -2.99 5.16
C GLY A 246 7.48 -2.13 6.39
N ASP A 247 7.58 -0.82 6.25
CA ASP A 247 7.08 0.14 7.22
C ASP A 247 6.59 1.42 6.50
N TYR A 248 5.92 2.31 7.23
CA TYR A 248 5.42 3.59 6.70
C TYR A 248 6.48 4.72 6.69
N ALA A 249 7.76 4.35 6.72
CA ALA A 249 8.92 5.20 6.75
C ALA A 249 8.85 6.29 7.82
N THR A 250 8.42 7.50 7.45
CA THR A 250 8.44 8.68 8.32
C THR A 250 7.06 9.22 8.65
N ILE A 251 6.00 8.60 8.14
CA ILE A 251 4.62 9.11 8.22
C ILE A 251 3.72 8.04 8.83
N SER A 252 2.69 8.46 9.57
CA SER A 252 1.67 7.54 10.08
C SER A 252 0.80 6.98 8.93
N PRO A 253 0.36 5.72 9.00
CA PRO A 253 -0.67 5.18 8.11
C PRO A 253 -1.89 6.09 8.00
N ASP A 254 -2.28 6.74 9.10
CA ASP A 254 -3.47 7.58 9.21
C ASP A 254 -3.23 9.05 8.85
N TYR A 255 -2.10 9.34 8.20
CA TYR A 255 -1.80 10.67 7.72
C TYR A 255 -2.83 11.15 6.69
N SER A 256 -3.28 12.38 6.88
CA SER A 256 -4.06 13.14 5.91
C SER A 256 -3.29 14.39 5.48
N ASP A 257 -3.37 14.72 4.19
CA ASP A 257 -2.68 15.86 3.61
C ASP A 257 -3.30 17.16 4.12
N ALA A 258 -2.64 17.78 5.09
CA ALA A 258 -3.03 19.06 5.65
C ALA A 258 -2.80 20.16 4.61
N ASN A 259 -3.82 20.97 4.34
CA ASN A 259 -3.59 22.31 3.80
C ASN A 259 -2.95 23.15 4.90
N ILE A 260 -1.64 23.04 5.08
CA ILE A 260 -0.89 24.00 5.88
C ILE A 260 -0.94 25.30 5.07
N PRO A 261 -1.64 26.36 5.53
CA PRO A 261 -1.56 27.64 4.88
C PRO A 261 -0.08 28.00 4.81
N GLY A 262 0.44 28.23 3.60
CA GLY A 262 1.85 28.58 3.44
C GLY A 262 2.19 29.69 4.43
N ASP A 263 3.22 29.45 5.25
CA ASP A 263 3.71 30.45 6.18
C ASP A 263 3.82 31.78 5.42
N GLN A 264 3.10 32.79 5.92
CA GLN A 264 3.39 34.16 5.59
C GLN A 264 4.78 34.47 6.17
N MET A 265 5.83 34.11 5.42
CA MET A 265 7.15 34.72 5.55
C MET A 265 7.19 36.01 4.74
#